data_AF-A0A0R2RTP4-F1
#
_entry.id   AF-A0A0R2RTP4-F1
#
_cell.length_a   1.000
_cell.length_b   1.000
_cell.length_c   1.000
_cell.angle_alpha   90.00
_cell.angle_beta   90.00
_cell.angle_gamma   90.00
#
_symmetry.space_group_name_H-M   'P 1'
#
loop_
_entity.id
_entity.type
_entity.pdbx_description
1 polymer ?
#
loop_
_entity_poly.entity_id
_entity_poly.type
_entity_poly.pdbx_seq_one_letter_code
_entity_poly.pdbx_strand_id
1 'polypeptide(L)'
;PYPTSLSSPNFEKPTIRKISTSAITILKTKFKEINNEYEELLANVKFNELVYNAKYNFKPIPGQRYYLYRKENYNFLSIIKPHEWNQEFIGSFTLMSNDLWQKNS
;
A
#
# COMPACT_ATOMS: atom_id res chain seq x y z
N PRO A 1 4.47 -59.62 -1.40
CA PRO A 1 3.21 -60.28 -1.82
C PRO A 1 2.08 -59.23 -1.98
N TYR A 2 1.70 -58.94 -3.22
CA TYR A 2 0.57 -58.06 -3.52
C TYR A 2 -0.76 -58.81 -3.35
N PRO A 3 -1.85 -58.15 -2.94
CA PRO A 3 -3.13 -58.82 -2.73
C PRO A 3 -3.71 -59.29 -4.07
N THR A 4 -3.84 -60.60 -4.25
CA THR A 4 -4.51 -61.27 -5.39
C THR A 4 -5.93 -61.72 -5.03
N SER A 5 -6.68 -60.90 -4.28
CA SER A 5 -8.09 -61.18 -3.96
C SER A 5 -9.04 -60.29 -4.76
N LEU A 6 -9.96 -60.95 -5.48
CA LEU A 6 -11.08 -60.39 -6.25
C LEU A 6 -12.07 -59.55 -5.43
N SER A 7 -11.95 -59.51 -4.10
CA SER A 7 -12.80 -58.73 -3.19
C SER A 7 -12.15 -57.44 -2.67
N SER A 8 -10.95 -57.09 -3.14
CA SER A 8 -10.24 -55.90 -2.66
C SER A 8 -10.84 -54.63 -3.29
N PRO A 9 -11.15 -53.56 -2.52
CA PRO A 9 -11.64 -52.32 -3.09
C PRO A 9 -10.66 -51.81 -4.16
N ASN A 10 -11.19 -51.42 -5.32
CA ASN A 10 -10.38 -50.86 -6.38
C ASN A 10 -9.77 -49.54 -5.89
N PHE A 11 -8.45 -49.50 -5.71
CA PHE A 11 -7.75 -48.25 -5.40
C PHE A 11 -7.68 -47.40 -6.67
N GLU A 12 -8.77 -46.71 -6.99
CA GLU A 12 -8.73 -45.65 -7.99
C GLU A 12 -7.76 -44.57 -7.51
N LYS A 13 -6.82 -44.18 -8.37
CA LYS A 13 -5.90 -43.08 -8.07
C LYS A 13 -6.75 -41.88 -7.64
N PRO A 14 -6.44 -41.21 -6.51
CA PRO A 14 -7.21 -40.05 -6.11
C PRO A 14 -7.18 -39.05 -7.26
N THR A 15 -8.35 -38.74 -7.81
CA THR A 15 -8.47 -37.74 -8.87
C THR A 15 -7.99 -36.44 -8.27
N ILE A 16 -6.81 -35.97 -8.68
CA ILE A 16 -6.31 -34.65 -8.31
C ILE A 16 -7.38 -33.66 -8.80
N ARG A 17 -8.15 -33.08 -7.87
CA ARG A 17 -9.19 -32.12 -8.21
C ARG A 17 -8.54 -30.99 -9.00
N LYS A 18 -8.82 -30.89 -10.30
CA LYS A 18 -8.48 -29.71 -11.09
C LYS A 18 -9.16 -28.52 -10.42
N ILE A 19 -8.36 -27.67 -9.76
CA ILE A 19 -8.83 -26.40 -9.21
C ILE A 19 -9.50 -25.67 -10.37
N SER A 20 -10.76 -25.26 -10.19
CA SER A 20 -11.51 -24.62 -11.27
C SER A 20 -10.77 -23.38 -11.75
N THR A 21 -10.82 -23.10 -13.06
CA THR A 21 -10.23 -21.88 -13.63
C THR A 21 -10.75 -20.63 -12.90
N SER A 22 -12.00 -20.66 -12.43
CA SER A 22 -12.59 -19.60 -11.59
C SER A 22 -11.87 -19.43 -10.24
N ALA A 23 -11.54 -20.52 -9.53
CA ALA A 23 -10.81 -20.45 -8.27
C ALA A 23 -9.38 -19.93 -8.48
N ILE A 24 -8.71 -20.31 -9.57
CA ILE A 24 -7.39 -19.77 -9.93
C ILE A 24 -7.46 -18.26 -10.19
N THR A 25 -8.48 -17.79 -10.93
CA THR A 25 -8.68 -16.36 -11.18
C THR A 25 -8.93 -15.60 -9.87
N ILE A 26 -9.78 -16.11 -8.99
CA ILE A 26 -10.05 -15.50 -7.67
C ILE A 26 -8.77 -15.36 -6.86
N LEU A 27 -7.95 -16.43 -6.78
CA LEU A 27 -6.68 -16.39 -6.06
C LEU A 27 -5.70 -15.36 -6.65
N LYS A 28 -5.61 -15.27 -7.98
CA LYS A 28 -4.78 -14.26 -8.66
C LYS A 28 -5.26 -12.83 -8.35
N THR A 29 -6.57 -12.60 -8.36
CA THR A 29 -7.15 -11.31 -8.00
C THR A 29 -6.83 -10.95 -6.55
N LYS A 30 -7.04 -11.89 -5.61
CA LYS A 30 -6.70 -11.67 -4.20
C LYS A 30 -5.21 -11.38 -3.98
N PHE A 31 -4.34 -12.09 -4.68
CA PHE A 31 -2.90 -11.81 -4.65
C PHE A 31 -2.58 -10.40 -5.14
N LYS A 32 -3.22 -9.96 -6.23
CA LYS A 32 -3.05 -8.60 -6.77
C LYS A 32 -3.57 -7.54 -5.79
N GLU A 33 -4.71 -7.75 -5.16
CA GLU A 33 -5.27 -6.85 -4.13
C GLU A 33 -4.27 -6.66 -2.98
N ILE A 34 -3.78 -7.77 -2.40
CA ILE A 34 -2.80 -7.74 -1.30
C ILE A 34 -1.50 -7.04 -1.72
N ASN A 35 -1.00 -7.30 -2.93
CA ASN A 35 0.20 -6.64 -3.41
C ASN A 35 -0.01 -5.13 -3.61
N ASN A 36 -1.17 -4.72 -4.13
CA ASN A 36 -1.48 -3.31 -4.28
C ASN A 36 -1.54 -2.61 -2.90
N GLU A 37 -2.20 -3.22 -1.92
CA GLU A 37 -2.24 -2.72 -0.54
C GLU A 37 -0.83 -2.59 0.06
N TYR A 38 0.04 -3.57 -0.21
CA TYR A 38 1.43 -3.54 0.24
C TYR A 38 2.23 -2.39 -0.39
N GLU A 39 2.09 -2.16 -1.70
CA GLU A 39 2.76 -1.05 -2.38
C GLU A 39 2.25 0.31 -1.87
N GLU A 40 0.95 0.44 -1.60
CA GLU A 40 0.38 1.64 -0.98
C GLU A 40 0.93 1.87 0.43
N LEU A 41 1.07 0.81 1.23
CA LEU A 41 1.67 0.90 2.57
C LEU A 41 3.12 1.40 2.49
N LEU A 42 3.93 0.83 1.59
CA LEU A 42 5.31 1.26 1.36
C LEU A 42 5.39 2.73 0.93
N ALA A 43 4.49 3.16 0.03
CA ALA A 43 4.43 4.54 -0.40
C ALA A 43 4.09 5.48 0.78
N ASN A 44 3.12 5.11 1.61
CA ASN A 44 2.74 5.87 2.80
C ASN A 44 3.89 6.00 3.78
N VAL A 45 4.64 4.92 4.05
CA VAL A 45 5.83 4.96 4.92
C VAL A 45 6.87 5.95 4.37
N LYS A 46 7.19 5.85 3.07
CA LYS A 46 8.16 6.75 2.41
C LYS A 46 7.73 8.21 2.51
N PHE A 47 6.46 8.52 2.26
CA PHE A 47 5.96 9.89 2.37
C PHE A 47 5.96 10.39 3.80
N ASN A 48 5.58 9.55 4.75
CA ASN A 48 5.58 9.90 6.17
C ASN A 48 6.99 10.27 6.62
N GLU A 49 7.98 9.43 6.33
CA GLU A 49 9.40 9.74 6.58
C GLU A 49 9.83 11.05 5.91
N LEU A 50 9.43 11.26 4.66
CA LEU A 50 9.80 12.45 3.91
C LEU A 50 9.23 13.73 4.54
N VAL A 51 7.97 13.71 4.98
CA VAL A 51 7.33 14.86 5.64
C VAL A 51 7.91 15.08 7.05
N TYR A 52 8.17 14.01 7.80
CA TYR A 52 8.81 14.11 9.11
C TYR A 52 10.23 14.70 9.06
N ASN A 53 10.96 14.41 7.98
CA ASN A 53 12.29 14.98 7.74
C ASN A 53 12.26 16.40 7.11
N ALA A 54 11.08 16.91 6.75
CA ALA A 54 10.94 18.24 6.18
C ALA A 54 11.07 19.33 7.25
N LYS A 55 11.60 20.49 6.88
CA LYS A 55 11.67 21.66 7.77
C LYS A 55 10.30 22.35 7.87
N TYR A 56 9.90 22.80 9.05
CA TYR A 56 8.71 23.62 9.23
C TYR A 56 8.79 24.45 10.52
N ASN A 57 8.18 25.64 10.51
CA ASN A 57 8.22 26.61 11.63
C ASN A 57 6.85 26.78 12.31
N PHE A 58 5.98 25.78 12.22
CA PHE A 58 4.64 25.78 12.83
C PHE A 58 4.39 24.46 13.54
N LYS A 59 3.38 24.42 14.41
CA LYS A 59 2.89 23.17 15.01
C LYS A 59 1.79 22.57 14.12
N PRO A 60 2.00 21.41 13.48
CA PRO A 60 0.95 20.73 12.72
C PRO A 60 -0.26 20.41 13.61
N ILE A 61 -1.45 20.50 13.03
CA ILE A 61 -2.72 20.20 13.69
C ILE A 61 -3.36 19.02 12.95
N PRO A 62 -3.75 17.94 13.65
CA PRO A 62 -4.46 16.83 13.03
C PRO A 62 -5.72 17.28 12.28
N GLY A 63 -5.97 16.70 11.11
CA GLY A 63 -7.08 17.01 10.21
C GLY A 63 -6.85 18.21 9.29
N GLN A 64 -5.78 19.00 9.50
CA GLN A 64 -5.43 20.11 8.61
C GLN A 64 -4.57 19.66 7.44
N ARG A 65 -4.77 20.32 6.29
CA ARG A 65 -3.98 20.09 5.07
C ARG A 65 -2.78 21.02 5.02
N TYR A 66 -1.65 20.44 4.66
CA TYR A 66 -0.37 21.10 4.48
C TYR A 66 0.20 20.75 3.10
N TYR A 67 1.14 21.57 2.65
CA TYR A 67 1.74 21.49 1.33
C TYR A 67 3.25 21.36 1.48
N LEU A 68 3.78 20.31 0.88
CA LEU A 68 5.20 20.03 0.92
C LEU A 68 5.86 20.54 -0.37
N TYR A 69 6.97 21.25 -0.18
CA TYR A 69 7.75 21.83 -1.25
C TYR A 69 9.20 21.37 -1.20
N ARG A 70 9.85 21.39 -2.35
CA ARG A 70 11.29 21.18 -2.49
C ARG A 70 12.00 22.52 -2.66
N LYS A 71 13.09 22.69 -1.93
CA LYS A 71 14.13 23.68 -2.19
C LYS A 71 15.41 22.93 -2.57
N GLU A 72 16.37 23.63 -3.18
CA GLU A 72 17.62 23.07 -3.72
C GLU A 72 18.21 21.90 -2.90
N ASN A 73 18.30 22.04 -1.58
CA ASN A 73 18.93 21.05 -0.70
C ASN A 73 18.02 20.45 0.39
N TYR A 74 16.75 20.87 0.48
CA TYR A 74 15.86 20.37 1.55
C TYR A 74 14.39 20.48 1.18
N ASN A 75 13.60 19.61 1.79
CA ASN A 75 12.14 19.67 1.74
C ASN A 75 11.63 20.49 2.93
N PHE A 76 10.53 21.22 2.72
CA PHE A 76 9.89 21.96 3.79
C PHE A 76 8.37 21.90 3.66
N LEU A 77 7.69 21.89 4.80
CA LEU A 77 6.24 21.86 4.89
C LEU A 77 5.72 23.29 5.08
N SER A 78 4.59 23.61 4.45
CA SER A 78 3.96 24.93 4.49
C SER A 78 2.45 24.83 4.53
N ILE A 79 1.81 25.90 4.98
CA ILE A 79 0.34 26.07 4.99
C ILE A 79 -0.13 26.75 3.68
N ILE A 80 0.78 27.42 2.96
CA ILE A 80 0.49 28.19 1.75
C ILE A 80 0.24 27.23 0.59
N LYS A 81 -0.81 27.50 -0.20
CA LYS A 81 -1.21 26.64 -1.32
C LYS A 81 -0.27 26.83 -2.53
N PRO A 82 -0.12 25.81 -3.39
CA PRO A 82 0.82 25.87 -4.52
C PRO A 82 0.45 26.90 -5.59
N HIS A 83 -0.81 27.37 -5.64
CA HIS A 83 -1.20 28.44 -6.57
C HIS A 83 -0.87 29.85 -6.06
N GLU A 84 -0.60 29.98 -4.75
CA GLU A 84 -0.28 31.26 -4.11
C GLU A 84 1.24 31.47 -4.06
N TRP A 85 2.02 30.48 -4.48
CA TRP A 85 3.46 30.50 -4.30
C TRP A 85 4.21 29.70 -5.36
N ASN A 86 5.23 30.33 -5.98
CA ASN A 86 6.04 29.71 -7.01
C ASN A 86 7.23 28.94 -6.41
N GLN A 87 6.94 27.78 -5.80
CA GLN A 87 7.94 26.82 -5.31
C GLN A 87 7.66 25.45 -5.93
N GLU A 88 8.68 24.59 -5.94
CA GLU A 88 8.51 23.24 -6.46
C GLU A 88 7.62 22.40 -5.55
N PHE A 89 6.38 22.19 -5.98
CA PHE A 89 5.37 21.46 -5.23
C PHE A 89 5.56 19.94 -5.35
N ILE A 90 5.69 19.25 -4.21
CA ILE A 90 5.82 17.79 -4.16
C ILE A 90 4.46 17.13 -3.96
N GLY A 91 3.64 17.69 -3.06
CA GLY A 91 2.35 17.10 -2.72
C GLY A 91 1.69 17.74 -1.51
N SER A 92 0.40 17.43 -1.33
CA SER A 92 -0.37 17.83 -0.16
C SER A 92 -0.52 16.67 0.81
N PHE A 93 -0.43 16.98 2.10
CA PHE A 93 -0.46 16.01 3.18
C PHE A 93 -1.39 16.47 4.29
N THR A 94 -2.08 15.51 4.91
CA THR A 94 -2.95 15.74 6.07
C THR A 94 -2.38 14.97 7.25
N LEU A 95 -2.21 15.63 8.39
CA LEU A 95 -1.81 14.95 9.62
C LEU A 95 -3.03 14.21 10.20
N MET A 96 -2.90 12.90 10.37
CA MET A 96 -3.96 12.06 10.91
C MET A 96 -3.91 12.03 12.45
N SER A 97 -4.97 11.51 13.08
CA SER A 97 -5.08 11.41 14.55
C SER A 97 -4.09 10.44 15.20
N ASN A 98 -3.45 9.58 14.41
CA ASN A 98 -2.42 8.64 14.82
C ASN A 98 -1.01 9.16 14.53
N ASP A 99 -0.85 10.48 14.34
CA ASP A 99 0.42 11.14 13.99
C ASP A 99 1.05 10.62 12.68
N LEU A 100 0.25 10.10 11.74
CA LEU A 100 0.74 9.75 10.40
C LEU A 100 0.33 10.80 9.37
N TRP A 101 1.24 11.07 8.43
CA TRP A 101 0.96 11.93 7.29
C TRP A 101 0.34 11.14 6.15
N GLN A 102 -0.89 11.50 5.78
CA GLN A 102 -1.57 10.92 4.64
C GLN A 102 -1.42 11.86 3.43
N LYS A 103 -0.89 11.33 2.32
CA LYS A 103 -0.87 12.06 1.05
C LYS A 103 -2.31 12.22 0.54
N ASN A 104 -2.71 13.44 0.22
CA ASN A 104 -3.97 13.68 -0.48
C ASN A 104 -3.75 13.37 -1.97
N SER A 105 -4.63 12.52 -2.52
CA SER A 105 -4.69 12.17 -3.95
C SER A 105 -5.03 13.37 -4.83
#